data_AF-A0A2G6H2E6-F1
#
_entry.id   AF-A0A2G6H2E6-F1
#
_cell.length_a   1.000
_cell.length_b   1.000
_cell.length_c   1.000
_cell.angle_alpha   90.00
_cell.angle_beta   90.00
_cell.angle_gamma   90.00
#
_symmetry.space_group_name_H-M   'P 1'
#
loop_
_entity.id
_entity.type
_entity.pdbx_description
1 polymer ?
#
loop_
_entity_poly.entity_id
_entity_poly.type
_entity_poly.pdbx_seq_one_letter_code
_entity_poly.pdbx_strand_id
1 'polypeptide(L)'
;MIKEICRQLGVTDTVSSPTFSLVNEYATHQNEIVYHFDFYRIEDEEEALNMGAEEYLYSDNWCLVEWGKRVEGLLPTEAIHINLSKESEQQRTIEILLDNE
;
A
#
# COMPACT_ATOMS: atom_id res chain seq x y z
N MET A 1 8.58 3.92 -5.52
CA MET A 1 7.68 2.98 -6.20
C MET A 1 6.25 3.51 -6.17
N ILE A 2 5.60 3.62 -5.01
CA ILE A 2 4.20 4.08 -4.89
C ILE A 2 3.93 5.41 -5.61
N LYS A 3 4.79 6.43 -5.42
CA LYS A 3 4.66 7.70 -6.15
C LYS A 3 4.55 7.53 -7.67
N GLU A 4 5.30 6.59 -8.25
CA GLU A 4 5.24 6.32 -9.69
C GLU A 4 3.98 5.53 -10.06
N ILE A 5 3.54 4.56 -9.22
CA ILE A 5 2.28 3.85 -9.42
C ILE A 5 1.10 4.83 -9.42
N CYS A 6 1.00 5.70 -8.41
CA CYS A 6 -0.03 6.74 -8.34
C CYS A 6 -0.02 7.64 -9.59
N ARG A 7 1.17 8.01 -10.08
CA ARG A 7 1.30 8.79 -11.32
C ARG A 7 0.73 8.05 -12.54
N GLN A 8 0.97 6.74 -12.65
CA GLN A 8 0.42 5.91 -13.74
C GLN A 8 -1.10 5.72 -13.61
N LEU A 9 -1.62 5.66 -12.39
CA LEU A 9 -3.06 5.65 -12.10
C LEU A 9 -3.73 7.03 -12.34
N GLY A 10 -2.95 8.08 -12.62
CA GLY A 10 -3.48 9.41 -12.89
C GLY A 10 -3.82 10.22 -11.65
N VAL A 11 -3.17 9.95 -10.52
CA VAL A 11 -3.25 10.81 -9.32
C VAL A 11 -2.63 12.17 -9.62
N THR A 12 -3.37 13.23 -9.33
CA THR A 12 -2.93 14.63 -9.53
C THR A 12 -2.24 15.25 -8.34
N ASP A 13 -2.49 14.69 -7.16
CA ASP A 13 -2.00 15.22 -5.90
C ASP A 13 -0.51 14.94 -5.70
N THR A 14 0.11 15.70 -4.80
CA THR A 14 1.48 15.41 -4.39
C THR A 14 1.49 14.17 -3.49
N VAL A 15 1.96 13.05 -4.04
CA VAL A 15 2.07 11.79 -3.29
C VAL A 15 3.30 11.81 -2.38
N SER A 16 3.05 11.56 -1.10
CA SER A 16 4.07 11.45 -0.04
C SER A 16 3.74 10.30 0.90
N SER A 17 4.76 9.74 1.57
CA SER A 17 4.53 8.65 2.51
C SER A 17 3.64 9.10 3.68
N PRO A 18 2.61 8.31 4.06
CA PRO A 18 1.71 8.58 5.16
C PRO A 18 2.30 8.17 6.52
N THR A 19 3.63 8.20 6.70
CA THR A 19 4.29 7.71 7.92
C THR A 19 3.70 8.27 9.25
N PHE A 20 3.05 9.43 9.22
CA PHE A 20 2.37 10.01 10.39
C PHE A 20 0.85 9.86 10.39
N SER A 21 0.21 9.81 9.22
CA SER A 21 -1.25 9.67 9.07
C SER A 21 -1.71 8.21 9.00
N LEU A 22 -0.77 7.27 8.82
CA LEU A 22 -0.94 5.84 8.51
C LEU A 22 -1.58 5.58 7.14
N VAL A 23 -2.53 6.42 6.73
CA VAL A 23 -3.15 6.40 5.40
C VAL A 23 -3.20 7.80 4.79
N ASN A 24 -2.94 7.88 3.49
CA ASN A 24 -3.29 9.03 2.66
C ASN A 24 -4.30 8.59 1.59
N GLU A 25 -5.24 9.47 1.27
CA GLU A 25 -6.20 9.29 0.18
C GLU A 25 -5.82 10.22 -0.97
N TYR A 26 -5.87 9.71 -2.19
CA TYR A 26 -5.64 10.49 -3.40
C TYR A 26 -6.73 10.22 -4.43
N ALA A 27 -7.11 11.26 -5.17
CA ALA A 27 -8.03 11.13 -6.29
C ALA A 27 -7.28 11.05 -7.62
N THR A 28 -7.74 10.19 -8.52
CA THR A 28 -7.29 10.18 -9.92
C THR A 28 -8.04 11.22 -10.76
N HIS A 29 -7.56 11.51 -11.97
CA HIS A 29 -8.27 12.31 -12.96
C HIS A 29 -9.70 11.81 -13.28
N GLN A 30 -9.97 10.52 -13.04
CA GLN A 30 -11.25 9.86 -13.28
C GLN A 30 -12.10 9.78 -12.00
N ASN A 31 -11.67 10.44 -10.92
CA ASN A 31 -12.34 10.45 -9.62
C ASN A 31 -12.42 9.06 -8.96
N GLU A 32 -11.48 8.16 -9.31
CA GLU A 32 -11.21 6.92 -8.58
C GLU A 32 -10.33 7.24 -7.36
N ILE A 33 -10.46 6.44 -6.30
CA ILE A 33 -9.71 6.65 -5.07
C ILE A 33 -8.50 5.71 -5.02
N VAL A 34 -7.37 6.23 -4.56
CA VAL A 34 -6.17 5.47 -4.23
C VAL A 34 -5.82 5.70 -2.76
N TYR A 35 -5.88 4.65 -1.96
CA TYR A 35 -5.40 4.62 -0.59
C TYR A 35 -3.93 4.20 -0.57
N HIS A 36 -3.10 5.00 0.10
CA HIS A 36 -1.71 4.67 0.39
C HIS A 36 -1.59 4.45 1.89
N PHE A 37 -1.26 3.24 2.30
CA PHE A 37 -1.01 2.87 3.70
C PHE A 37 0.49 2.75 3.98
N ASP A 38 0.91 3.13 5.18
CA ASP A 38 2.23 2.84 5.75
C ASP A 38 2.08 2.28 7.16
N PHE A 39 2.16 0.96 7.28
CA PHE A 39 2.05 0.25 8.54
C PHE A 39 3.39 0.11 9.27
N TYR A 40 4.42 0.91 8.96
CA TYR A 40 5.71 0.83 9.66
C TYR A 40 5.62 1.07 11.18
N ARG A 41 4.61 1.82 11.63
CA ARG A 41 4.49 2.27 13.02
C ARG A 41 3.52 1.49 13.88
N ILE A 42 2.63 0.69 13.28
CA ILE A 42 1.67 -0.08 14.07
C ILE A 42 2.40 -1.15 14.87
N GLU A 43 2.00 -1.38 16.11
CA GLU A 43 2.62 -2.39 16.96
C GLU A 43 2.18 -3.80 16.55
N ASP A 44 0.90 -3.93 16.22
CA ASP A 44 0.26 -5.18 15.80
C ASP A 44 -0.90 -4.93 14.84
N GLU A 45 -1.47 -6.03 14.34
CA GLU A 45 -2.60 -6.03 13.41
C GLU A 45 -3.90 -5.48 14.04
N GLU A 46 -4.06 -5.58 15.36
CA GLU A 46 -5.25 -5.11 16.08
C GLU A 46 -5.36 -3.59 16.04
N GLU A 47 -4.23 -2.87 16.08
CA GLU A 47 -4.21 -1.41 15.91
C GLU A 47 -4.76 -1.00 14.53
N ALA A 48 -4.37 -1.69 13.46
CA ALA A 48 -4.87 -1.46 12.11
C ALA A 48 -6.36 -1.82 11.98
N LEU A 49 -6.83 -2.86 12.65
CA LEU A 49 -8.24 -3.21 12.69
C LEU A 49 -9.07 -2.13 13.42
N ASN A 50 -8.57 -1.65 14.57
CA ASN A 50 -9.25 -0.64 15.39
C ASN A 50 -9.40 0.72 14.70
N MET A 51 -8.52 1.06 13.76
CA MET A 51 -8.66 2.26 12.91
C MET A 51 -9.57 2.05 11.69
N GLY A 52 -10.13 0.85 11.52
CA GLY A 52 -11.00 0.52 10.40
C GLY A 52 -10.26 0.27 9.10
N ALA A 53 -8.98 -0.15 9.13
CA ALA A 53 -8.20 -0.39 7.90
C ALA A 53 -8.89 -1.39 6.94
N GLU A 54 -9.61 -2.37 7.49
CA GLU A 54 -10.39 -3.35 6.74
C GLU A 54 -11.41 -2.69 5.80
N GLU A 55 -12.12 -1.64 6.24
CA GLU A 55 -13.13 -0.96 5.41
C GLU A 55 -12.53 -0.40 4.12
N TYR A 56 -11.27 0.06 4.17
CA TYR A 56 -10.54 0.57 3.02
C TYR A 56 -10.01 -0.57 2.14
N LEU A 57 -9.39 -1.59 2.77
CA LEU A 57 -8.79 -2.73 2.07
C LEU A 57 -9.81 -3.49 1.21
N TYR A 58 -11.08 -3.49 1.63
CA TYR A 58 -12.20 -4.13 0.94
C TYR A 58 -13.16 -3.14 0.24
N SER A 59 -12.72 -1.90 -0.03
CA SER A 59 -13.57 -0.83 -0.60
C SER A 59 -13.69 -0.83 -2.14
N ASP A 60 -13.19 -1.85 -2.84
CA ASP A 60 -13.02 -1.91 -4.31
C ASP A 60 -12.13 -0.79 -4.91
N ASN A 61 -11.43 -0.01 -4.07
CA ASN A 61 -10.48 1.02 -4.49
C ASN A 61 -9.04 0.49 -4.53
N TRP A 62 -8.14 1.26 -5.14
CA TRP A 62 -6.71 0.92 -5.16
C TRP A 62 -6.11 1.08 -3.76
N CYS A 63 -5.58 0.00 -3.19
CA CYS A 63 -4.86 0.00 -1.92
C CYS A 63 -3.37 -0.30 -2.13
N LEU A 64 -2.53 0.71 -1.88
CA LEU A 64 -1.07 0.61 -1.96
C LEU A 64 -0.50 0.55 -0.54
N VAL A 65 -0.04 -0.63 -0.12
CA VAL A 65 0.33 -0.89 1.28
C VAL A 65 1.84 -1.04 1.45
N GLU A 66 2.47 -0.14 2.20
CA GLU A 66 3.82 -0.33 2.72
C GLU A 66 3.79 -1.09 4.04
N TRP A 67 4.79 -1.95 4.28
CA TRP A 67 4.90 -2.79 5.48
C TRP A 67 3.70 -3.73 5.72
N GLY A 68 3.07 -4.21 4.63
CA GLY A 68 1.92 -5.11 4.68
C GLY A 68 2.12 -6.38 5.51
N LYS A 69 3.37 -6.83 5.70
CA LYS A 69 3.71 -7.96 6.60
C LYS A 69 3.29 -7.77 8.06
N ARG A 70 2.97 -6.54 8.49
CA ARG A 70 2.45 -6.27 9.85
C ARG A 70 0.96 -6.49 9.99
N VAL A 71 0.24 -6.64 8.88
CA VAL A 71 -1.22 -6.78 8.82
C VAL A 71 -1.61 -7.94 7.90
N GLU A 72 -0.80 -8.99 7.81
CA GLU A 72 -1.01 -10.07 6.84
C GLU A 72 -2.41 -10.70 6.96
N GLY A 73 -3.01 -10.75 8.16
CA GLY A 73 -4.36 -11.28 8.35
C GLY A 73 -5.48 -10.36 7.85
N LEU A 74 -5.22 -9.07 7.62
CA LEU A 74 -6.20 -8.12 7.09
C LEU A 74 -6.14 -7.98 5.57
N LEU A 75 -5.03 -8.37 4.95
CA LEU A 75 -4.86 -8.19 3.51
C LEU A 75 -5.79 -9.15 2.73
N PRO A 76 -6.42 -8.68 1.63
CA PRO A 76 -7.17 -9.55 0.75
C PRO A 76 -6.30 -10.69 0.20
N THR A 77 -6.90 -11.86 0.00
CA THR A 77 -6.19 -13.05 -0.51
C THR A 77 -5.62 -12.86 -1.91
N GLU A 78 -6.21 -11.97 -2.69
CA GLU A 78 -5.85 -11.61 -4.06
C GLU A 78 -4.81 -10.48 -4.12
N ALA A 79 -4.29 -10.03 -2.97
CA ALA A 79 -3.31 -8.96 -2.91
C ALA A 79 -2.03 -9.35 -3.65
N ILE A 80 -1.53 -8.45 -4.50
CA ILE A 80 -0.25 -8.64 -5.18
C ILE A 80 0.88 -8.25 -4.23
N HIS A 81 1.66 -9.25 -3.82
CA HIS A 81 2.80 -9.02 -2.93
C HIS A 81 4.06 -8.63 -3.74
N ILE A 82 4.65 -7.50 -3.40
CA ILE A 82 5.89 -7.00 -4.00
C ILE A 82 6.98 -6.95 -2.93
N ASN A 83 8.05 -7.72 -3.13
CA ASN A 83 9.25 -7.64 -2.32
C ASN A 83 10.28 -6.73 -2.98
N LEU A 84 10.83 -5.80 -2.20
CA LEU A 84 11.92 -4.93 -2.62
C LEU A 84 13.15 -5.24 -1.75
N SER A 85 14.22 -5.77 -2.36
CA SER A 85 15.48 -6.05 -1.67
C SER A 85 16.59 -5.09 -2.09
N LYS A 86 17.57 -4.86 -1.20
CA LYS A 86 18.75 -4.04 -1.47
C LYS A 86 19.92 -4.95 -1.87
N GLU A 87 20.36 -4.84 -3.12
CA GLU A 87 21.54 -5.54 -3.63
C GLU A 87 22.83 -4.75 -3.39
N SER A 88 22.75 -3.42 -3.49
CA SER A 88 23.85 -2.50 -3.23
C SER A 88 23.33 -1.11 -2.88
N GLU A 89 24.19 -0.11 -2.66
CA GLU A 89 23.74 1.26 -2.38
C GLU A 89 22.77 1.80 -3.43
N GLN A 90 23.05 1.58 -4.72
CA GLN A 90 22.30 2.16 -5.84
C GLN A 90 21.40 1.15 -6.57
N GLN A 91 21.38 -0.11 -6.15
CA GLN A 91 20.60 -1.16 -6.81
C GLN A 91 19.57 -1.76 -5.85
N ARG A 92 18.37 -2.01 -6.38
CA ARG A 92 17.30 -2.75 -5.72
C ARG A 92 16.78 -3.82 -6.67
N THR A 93 16.35 -4.95 -6.12
CA THR A 93 15.61 -5.99 -6.86
C THR A 93 14.14 -5.88 -6.48
N ILE A 94 13.26 -5.96 -7.48
CA ILE A 94 11.81 -6.03 -7.30
C ILE A 94 11.39 -7.43 -7.68
N GLU A 95 10.75 -8.13 -6.76
CA GLU A 95 10.13 -9.44 -6.98
C GLU A 95 8.62 -9.30 -6.78
N ILE A 96 7.86 -9.72 -7.79
CA ILE A 96 6.41 -9.81 -7.71
C ILE A 96 6.09 -11.26 -7.42
N LEU A 97 5.51 -11.50 -6.24
CA LEU A 97 5.03 -12.82 -5.86
C LEU A 97 3.63 -12.97 -6.46
N LEU A 98 3.54 -13.86 -7.44
CA LEU A 98 2.26 -14.31 -7.98
C LEU A 98 1.95 -15.63 -7.29
N ASP A 99 0.80 -15.71 -6.64
CA ASP A 99 0.31 -17.00 -6.16
C ASP A 99 0.03 -17.87 -7.38
N ASN A 100 0.79 -18.96 -7.50
CA ASN A 100 0.54 -19.97 -8.51
C ASN A 100 -0.63 -20.83 -8.00
N GLU A 101 -1.84 -20.60 -8.51
CA GLU A 101 -2.91 -21.59 -8.43
C GLU A 101 -2.48 -22.94 -9.06
#